data_AF-X1LG87-F1
#
_entry.id   AF-X1LG87-F1
#
_cell.length_a   1.000
_cell.length_b   1.000
_cell.length_c   1.000
_cell.angle_alpha   90.00
_cell.angle_beta   90.00
_cell.angle_gamma   90.00
#
_symmetry.space_group_name_H-M   'P 1'
#
loop_
_entity.id
_entity.type
_entity.pdbx_description
1 polymer ?
#
loop_
_entity_poly.entity_id
_entity_poly.type
_entity_poly.pdbx_seq_one_letter_code
_entity_poly.pdbx_strand_id
1 'polypeptide(L)'
;ERGSFLHTIASNISQFVFDYLDGPVVVVGSRNWITPAAEMESVFFPQKEWIIDAIHERLYPLDGHQVTTTQSIAEQIRRNRFGV
;
A
#
# COMPACT_ATOMS: atom_id res chain seq x y z
N GLU A 1 5.02 5.94 -7.50
CA GLU A 1 3.63 6.43 -7.35
C GLU A 1 3.32 7.72 -8.14
N ARG A 2 4.16 8.12 -9.10
CA ARG A 2 3.87 9.33 -9.89
C ARG A 2 2.63 9.09 -10.76
N GLY A 3 1.65 9.99 -10.69
CA GLY A 3 0.42 9.90 -11.48
C GLY A 3 -0.69 9.02 -10.90
N SER A 4 -0.59 8.58 -9.63
CA SER A 4 -1.64 7.79 -8.98
C SER A 4 -2.84 8.65 -8.56
N PHE A 5 -4.03 8.34 -9.07
CA PHE A 5 -5.28 8.99 -8.65
C PHE A 5 -5.61 8.69 -7.18
N LEU A 6 -5.32 7.48 -6.70
CA LEU A 6 -5.52 7.10 -5.29
C LEU A 6 -4.70 7.98 -4.33
N HIS A 7 -3.51 8.42 -4.74
CA HIS A 7 -2.71 9.36 -3.94
C HIS A 7 -3.35 10.75 -3.86
N THR A 8 -4.05 11.18 -4.91
CA THR A 8 -4.82 12.43 -4.89
C THR A 8 -5.99 12.32 -3.90
N ILE A 9 -6.73 11.20 -3.93
CA ILE A 9 -7.79 10.92 -2.96
C ILE A 9 -7.23 10.87 -1.54
N ALA A 10 -6.13 10.14 -1.31
CA ALA A 10 -5.52 10.00 0.01
C ALA A 10 -5.06 11.34 0.60
N SER A 11 -4.47 12.19 -0.24
CA SER A 11 -4.09 13.56 0.15
C SER A 11 -5.32 14.39 0.52
N ASN A 12 -6.40 14.32 -0.28
CA ASN A 12 -7.64 15.04 -0.01
C ASN A 12 -8.32 14.56 1.28
N ILE A 13 -8.44 13.26 1.50
CA ILE A 13 -9.02 12.69 2.73
C ILE A 13 -8.21 13.13 3.96
N SER A 14 -6.88 13.03 3.87
CA SER A 14 -5.98 13.44 4.98
C SER A 14 -6.07 14.93 5.30
N GLN A 15 -6.48 15.78 4.35
CA GLN A 15 -6.64 17.22 4.56
C GLN A 15 -8.06 17.60 5.01
N PHE A 16 -9.08 17.01 4.40
CA PHE A 16 -10.47 17.44 4.59
C PHE A 16 -11.11 16.88 5.86
N VAL A 17 -10.69 15.69 6.29
CA VAL A 17 -11.34 14.95 7.38
C VAL A 17 -10.35 14.40 8.40
N PHE A 18 -9.17 15.05 8.56
CA PHE A 18 -8.11 14.60 9.47
C PHE A 18 -8.62 14.25 10.87
N ASP A 19 -9.44 15.14 11.46
CA ASP A 19 -9.97 14.98 12.82
C ASP A 19 -10.94 13.79 12.97
N TYR A 20 -11.38 13.19 11.85
CA TYR A 20 -12.25 12.01 11.82
C TYR A 20 -11.51 10.70 11.51
N LEU A 21 -10.19 10.74 11.31
CA LEU A 21 -9.41 9.54 10.97
C LEU A 21 -8.88 8.86 12.24
N ASP A 22 -9.28 7.61 12.46
CA ASP A 22 -8.71 6.76 13.53
C ASP A 22 -7.29 6.26 13.20
N GLY A 23 -6.82 6.45 11.97
CA GLY A 23 -5.53 5.98 11.50
C GLY A 23 -5.09 6.62 10.19
N PRO A 24 -3.85 6.33 9.73
CA PRO A 24 -3.31 6.91 8.50
C PRO A 24 -4.06 6.39 7.27
N VAL A 25 -4.17 7.21 6.23
CA VAL A 25 -4.65 6.72 4.92
C VAL A 25 -3.55 5.88 4.28
N VAL A 26 -3.88 4.65 3.90
CA VAL A 26 -2.95 3.70 3.29
C VAL A 26 -3.38 3.46 1.84
N VAL A 27 -2.44 3.62 0.91
CA VAL A 27 -2.66 3.35 -0.51
C VAL A 27 -1.97 2.05 -0.87
N VAL A 28 -2.74 1.11 -1.43
CA VAL A 28 -2.22 -0.13 -2.01
C VAL A 28 -2.30 -0.01 -3.52
N GLY A 29 -1.18 -0.15 -4.21
CA GLY A 29 -1.10 -0.02 -5.66
C GLY A 29 0.06 -0.81 -6.26
N SER A 30 0.02 -1.00 -7.57
CA SER A 30 1.12 -1.63 -8.31
C SER A 30 2.42 -0.85 -8.14
N ARG A 31 3.53 -1.58 -8.27
CA ARG A 31 4.87 -1.00 -8.20
C ARG A 31 5.10 0.00 -9.33
N ASN A 32 5.98 0.97 -9.12
CA ASN A 32 6.26 2.02 -10.10
C ASN A 32 7.20 1.54 -11.22
N TRP A 33 6.91 0.37 -11.79
CA TRP A 33 7.66 -0.27 -12.87
C TRP A 33 6.79 -0.39 -14.12
N ILE A 34 7.41 -0.71 -15.25
CA ILE A 34 6.69 -1.10 -16.46
C ILE A 34 5.94 -2.40 -16.15
N THR A 35 4.67 -2.48 -16.53
CA THR A 35 3.87 -3.71 -16.36
C THR A 35 4.61 -4.89 -16.99
N PRO A 36 4.90 -5.95 -16.22
CA PRO A 36 5.64 -7.10 -16.72
C PRO A 36 4.76 -8.01 -17.59
N ALA A 37 5.30 -9.13 -18.02
CA ALA A 37 4.55 -10.16 -18.73
C ALA A 37 3.42 -10.75 -17.86
N ALA A 38 2.42 -11.37 -18.50
CA ALA A 38 1.20 -11.86 -17.86
C ALA A 38 1.49 -12.86 -16.72
N GLU A 39 2.56 -13.63 -16.84
CA GLU A 39 2.98 -14.61 -15.82
C GLU A 39 3.41 -13.95 -14.49
N MET A 40 3.71 -12.66 -14.50
CA MET A 40 4.15 -11.88 -13.34
C MET A 40 3.06 -10.96 -12.78
N GLU A 41 1.81 -11.06 -13.25
CA GLU A 41 0.71 -10.22 -12.78
C GLU A 41 0.45 -10.38 -11.27
N SER A 42 0.52 -11.61 -10.77
CA SER A 42 0.27 -11.95 -9.36
C SER A 42 1.24 -11.27 -8.39
N VAL A 43 2.45 -10.94 -8.85
CA VAL A 43 3.49 -10.28 -8.04
C VAL A 43 3.57 -8.77 -8.30
N PHE A 44 2.91 -8.28 -9.35
CA PHE A 44 2.95 -6.88 -9.77
C PHE A 44 1.70 -6.10 -9.38
N PHE A 45 0.53 -6.68 -9.61
CA PHE A 45 -0.75 -6.06 -9.27
C PHE A 45 -1.16 -6.36 -7.83
N PRO A 46 -1.87 -5.43 -7.16
CA PRO A 46 -2.42 -5.66 -5.83
C PRO A 46 -3.23 -6.96 -5.78
N GLN A 47 -2.86 -7.83 -4.85
CA GLN A 47 -3.61 -9.05 -4.53
C GLN A 47 -4.40 -8.85 -3.23
N LYS A 48 -5.32 -9.78 -2.93
CA LYS A 48 -6.09 -9.76 -1.68
C LYS A 48 -5.17 -9.78 -0.45
N GLU A 49 -4.06 -10.49 -0.53
CA GLU A 49 -3.04 -10.58 0.51
C GLU A 49 -2.44 -9.22 0.82
N TRP A 50 -2.19 -8.38 -0.20
CA TRP A 50 -1.60 -7.05 -0.01
C TRP A 50 -2.55 -6.14 0.77
N ILE A 51 -3.85 -6.28 0.56
CA ILE A 51 -4.87 -5.50 1.26
C ILE A 51 -4.94 -5.94 2.73
N ILE A 52 -4.98 -7.25 2.99
CA ILE A 52 -5.06 -7.79 4.36
C ILE A 52 -3.78 -7.45 5.13
N ASP A 53 -2.61 -7.63 4.52
CA ASP A 53 -1.33 -7.31 5.14
C ASP A 53 -1.17 -5.81 5.37
N ALA A 54 -1.68 -4.96 4.47
CA ALA A 54 -1.70 -3.52 4.69
C ALA A 54 -2.60 -3.14 5.89
N ILE A 55 -3.77 -3.77 6.05
CA ILE A 55 -4.60 -3.57 7.24
C ILE A 55 -3.82 -3.99 8.49
N HIS A 56 -3.25 -5.20 8.49
CA HIS A 56 -2.54 -5.76 9.64
C HIS A 56 -1.33 -4.91 10.05
N GLU A 57 -0.48 -4.52 9.09
CA GLU A 57 0.79 -3.83 9.35
C GLU A 57 0.67 -2.31 9.46
N ARG A 58 -0.40 -1.69 8.93
CA ARG A 58 -0.51 -0.22 8.85
C ARG A 58 -1.67 0.39 9.64
N LEU A 59 -2.72 -0.38 9.92
CA LEU A 59 -3.94 0.13 10.53
C LEU A 59 -4.25 -0.56 11.86
N TYR A 60 -4.45 -1.88 11.83
CA TYR A 60 -4.95 -2.64 12.96
C TYR A 60 -4.41 -4.08 12.93
N PRO A 61 -3.61 -4.50 13.92
CA PRO A 61 -3.11 -5.86 14.00
C PRO A 61 -4.25 -6.88 14.10
N LEU A 62 -4.36 -7.72 13.07
CA LEU A 62 -5.34 -8.81 13.02
C LEU A 62 -4.83 -10.01 13.81
N ASP A 63 -5.60 -10.46 14.80
CA ASP A 63 -5.23 -11.60 15.65
C ASP A 63 -5.14 -12.89 14.84
N GLY A 64 -4.08 -13.68 15.10
CA GLY A 64 -3.78 -14.91 14.38
C GLY A 64 -3.40 -14.76 12.89
N HIS A 65 -3.36 -13.54 12.35
CA HIS A 65 -2.98 -13.31 10.94
C HIS A 65 -1.47 -13.42 10.75
N GLN A 66 -1.05 -14.15 9.72
CA GLN A 66 0.35 -14.26 9.33
C GLN A 66 0.58 -13.48 8.05
N VAL A 67 1.52 -12.54 8.10
CA VAL A 67 1.86 -11.68 6.96
C VAL A 67 2.48 -12.51 5.84
N THR A 68 1.96 -12.34 4.62
CA THR A 68 2.47 -13.04 3.43
C THR A 68 3.20 -12.10 2.47
N THR A 69 2.94 -10.80 2.57
CA THR A 69 3.53 -9.72 1.79
C THR A 69 3.86 -8.54 2.69
N THR A 70 5.10 -8.05 2.64
CA THR A 70 5.52 -6.92 3.49
C THR A 70 5.02 -5.59 2.92
N GLN A 71 4.13 -4.96 3.68
CA GLN A 71 3.52 -3.63 3.48
C GLN A 71 3.94 -2.60 4.55
N SER A 72 4.91 -2.95 5.41
CA SER A 72 5.42 -2.07 6.47
C SER A 72 6.01 -0.75 5.95
N ILE A 73 6.03 0.27 6.83
CA ILE A 73 6.66 1.58 6.55
C ILE A 73 8.14 1.42 6.20
N ALA A 74 8.86 0.55 6.91
CA ALA A 74 10.27 0.32 6.68
C ALA A 74 10.53 -0.18 5.25
N GLU A 75 9.68 -1.08 4.76
CA GLU A 75 9.75 -1.59 3.39
C GLU A 75 9.42 -0.50 2.37
N GLN A 76 8.42 0.35 2.63
CA GLN A 76 8.12 1.50 1.77
C GLN A 76 9.31 2.47 1.67
N ILE A 77 9.95 2.82 2.78
CA ILE A 77 11.15 3.67 2.81
C ILE A 77 12.30 3.02 2.04
N ARG A 78 12.51 1.71 2.22
CA ARG A 78 13.53 0.95 1.50
C ARG A 78 13.31 1.03 0.00
N ARG A 79 12.09 0.75 -0.47
CA ARG A 79 11.70 0.81 -1.88
C ARG A 79 11.91 2.19 -2.49
N ASN A 80 11.45 3.23 -1.80
CA ASN A 80 11.64 4.61 -2.21
C ASN A 80 13.13 4.98 -2.37
N ARG A 81 14.00 4.49 -1.48
CA ARG A 81 15.46 4.69 -1.59
C ARG A 81 16.06 4.05 -2.83
N PHE A 82 15.54 2.90 -3.24
CA PHE A 82 15.99 2.20 -4.45
C PHE A 82 15.24 2.64 -5.72
N GLY A 83 14.28 3.57 -5.60
CA GLY A 83 13.47 4.04 -6.73
C GLY A 83 12.52 2.98 -7.29
N VAL A 84 12.15 1.98 -6.47
CA VAL A 84 11.28 0.86 -6.87
C VAL A 84 9.90 0.93 -6.25
#